data_AF-A0A812Y9B6-F1
#
_entry.id   AF-A0A812Y9B6-F1
#
_cell.length_a   1.000
_cell.length_b   1.000
_cell.length_c   1.000
_cell.angle_alpha   90.00
_cell.angle_beta   90.00
_cell.angle_gamma   90.00
#
_symmetry.space_group_name_H-M   'P 1'
#
loop_
_entity.id
_entity.type
_entity.pdbx_description
1 polymer ?
#
loop_
_entity_poly.entity_id
_entity_poly.type
_entity_poly.pdbx_seq_one_letter_code
_entity_poly.pdbx_strand_id
1 'polypeptide(L)'
;MQELKNQNRFDLVGVVLSEALEAGGAKVSPREFTTGISACATARNWQLAVQLFDLMHKARVAANAYCHNATISACEKGGQWQLAVHLFDSMRKAMVDADVISYNATISACEKDGQWQQAMQLFGSMLKAKVDADVISYSATISACEK
;
A
#
# COMPACT_ATOMS: atom_id res chain seq x y z
N MET A 1 -7.47 -1.49 -25.49
CA MET A 1 -6.62 -0.35 -25.09
C MET A 1 -6.17 -0.42 -23.63
N GLN A 2 -7.06 -0.69 -22.67
CA GLN A 2 -6.70 -0.78 -21.23
C GLN A 2 -5.74 -1.94 -20.91
N GLU A 3 -5.92 -3.11 -21.55
CA GLU A 3 -5.07 -4.31 -21.32
C GLU A 3 -3.63 -4.13 -21.82
N LEU A 4 -3.44 -3.58 -23.02
CA LEU A 4 -2.11 -3.24 -23.56
C LEU A 4 -1.37 -2.23 -22.66
N LYS A 5 -2.10 -1.29 -22.06
CA LYS A 5 -1.54 -0.32 -21.11
C LYS A 5 -1.16 -0.97 -19.78
N ASN A 6 -1.82 -2.07 -19.40
CA ASN A 6 -1.45 -2.87 -18.23
C ASN A 6 -0.28 -3.81 -18.51
N GLN A 7 -0.21 -4.42 -19.69
CA GLN A 7 0.93 -5.24 -20.13
C GLN A 7 2.23 -4.43 -20.18
N ASN A 8 2.24 -3.27 -20.85
CA ASN A 8 3.41 -2.39 -20.89
C ASN A 8 3.84 -1.91 -19.49
N ARG A 9 2.89 -1.72 -18.56
CA ARG A 9 3.23 -1.35 -17.17
C ARG A 9 3.87 -2.51 -16.43
N PHE A 10 3.43 -3.75 -16.67
CA PHE A 10 4.02 -4.94 -16.07
C PHE A 10 5.46 -5.17 -16.54
N ASP A 11 5.70 -5.04 -17.85
CA ASP A 11 7.04 -5.16 -18.42
C ASP A 11 7.96 -4.08 -17.84
N LEU A 12 7.46 -2.84 -17.71
CA LEU A 12 8.18 -1.75 -17.05
C LEU A 12 8.51 -2.08 -15.59
N VAL A 13 7.60 -2.71 -14.85
CA VAL A 13 7.86 -3.10 -13.45
C VAL A 13 8.96 -4.15 -13.36
N GLY A 14 8.95 -5.13 -14.27
CA GLY A 14 10.02 -6.13 -14.36
C GLY A 14 11.38 -5.49 -14.65
N VAL A 15 11.43 -4.55 -15.60
CA VAL A 15 12.65 -3.80 -15.95
C VAL A 15 13.14 -2.96 -14.76
N VAL A 16 12.25 -2.20 -14.11
CA VAL A 16 12.60 -1.40 -12.93
C VAL A 16 13.10 -2.29 -11.79
N LEU A 17 12.49 -3.47 -11.59
CA LEU A 17 12.94 -4.42 -10.58
C LEU A 17 14.32 -5.00 -10.91
N SER A 18 14.57 -5.42 -12.16
CA SER A 18 15.88 -5.92 -12.57
C SER A 18 16.97 -4.85 -12.47
N GLU A 19 16.70 -3.62 -12.94
CA GLU A 19 17.65 -2.51 -12.87
C GLU A 19 17.92 -2.11 -11.42
N ALA A 20 16.89 -2.07 -10.57
CA ALA A 20 17.05 -1.76 -9.15
C ALA A 20 17.83 -2.85 -8.40
N LEU A 21 17.67 -4.13 -8.77
CA LEU A 21 18.42 -5.25 -8.20
C LEU A 21 19.88 -5.27 -8.67
N GLU A 22 20.15 -5.02 -9.95
CA GLU A 22 21.51 -5.01 -10.51
C GLU A 22 22.32 -3.76 -10.12
N ALA A 23 21.68 -2.59 -10.08
CA ALA A 23 22.36 -1.32 -9.79
C ALA A 23 22.37 -0.93 -8.30
N GLY A 24 21.94 -1.84 -7.40
CA GLY A 24 21.85 -1.55 -5.96
C GLY A 24 20.92 -0.37 -5.64
N GLY A 25 19.90 -0.13 -6.48
CA GLY A 25 18.93 0.95 -6.34
C GLY A 25 19.45 2.37 -6.67
N ALA A 26 20.74 2.56 -6.93
CA ALA A 26 21.33 3.90 -7.09
C ALA A 26 20.96 4.63 -8.39
N LYS A 27 20.50 3.89 -9.42
CA LYS A 27 20.10 4.46 -10.71
C LYS A 27 18.60 4.71 -10.87
N VAL A 28 17.78 4.07 -10.05
CA VAL A 28 16.33 4.04 -10.26
C VAL A 28 15.69 5.28 -9.64
N SER A 29 14.94 6.01 -10.45
CA SER A 29 14.34 7.27 -10.01
C SER A 29 13.18 7.02 -9.04
N PRO A 30 12.88 7.95 -8.11
CA PRO A 30 11.71 7.82 -7.23
C PRO A 30 10.39 7.65 -8.00
N ARG A 31 10.31 8.20 -9.21
CA ARG A 31 9.14 8.10 -10.10
C ARG A 31 8.97 6.68 -10.66
N GLU A 32 10.05 5.99 -10.99
CA GLU A 32 10.02 4.60 -11.45
C GLU A 32 9.50 3.68 -10.35
N PHE A 33 10.00 3.82 -9.11
CA PHE A 33 9.47 3.08 -7.96
C PHE A 33 7.99 3.34 -7.72
N THR A 34 7.58 4.61 -7.72
CA THR A 34 6.18 5.02 -7.54
C THR A 34 5.27 4.39 -8.60
N THR A 35 5.72 4.41 -9.86
CA THR A 35 4.97 3.85 -10.99
C THR A 35 4.87 2.32 -10.87
N GLY A 36 5.98 1.65 -10.56
CA GLY A 36 6.03 0.20 -10.36
C GLY A 36 5.09 -0.27 -9.26
N ILE A 37 5.18 0.33 -8.06
CA ILE A 37 4.32 0.00 -6.91
C ILE A 37 2.84 0.20 -7.26
N SER A 38 2.49 1.30 -7.94
CA SER A 38 1.09 1.54 -8.35
C SER A 38 0.57 0.50 -9.35
N ALA A 39 1.42 0.04 -10.27
CA ALA A 39 1.06 -1.02 -11.20
C ALA A 39 0.83 -2.35 -10.46
N CYS A 40 1.68 -2.69 -9.49
CA CYS A 40 1.49 -3.87 -8.63
C CYS A 40 0.15 -3.83 -7.87
N ALA A 41 -0.23 -2.66 -7.36
CA ALA A 41 -1.50 -2.45 -6.67
C ALA A 41 -2.71 -2.69 -7.58
N THR A 42 -2.62 -2.32 -8.86
CA THR A 42 -3.68 -2.64 -9.84
C THR A 42 -3.69 -4.12 -10.22
N ALA A 43 -2.53 -4.76 -10.22
CA ALA A 43 -2.34 -6.15 -10.58
C ALA A 43 -2.62 -7.16 -9.46
N ARG A 44 -2.91 -6.69 -8.24
CA ARG A 44 -3.07 -7.52 -7.02
C ARG A 44 -1.81 -8.33 -6.67
N ASN A 45 -0.64 -7.90 -7.13
CA ASN A 45 0.63 -8.57 -6.85
C ASN A 45 1.31 -7.90 -5.65
N TRP A 46 0.88 -8.28 -4.44
CA TRP A 46 1.37 -7.70 -3.20
C TRP A 46 2.85 -8.03 -2.95
N GLN A 47 3.32 -9.20 -3.38
CA GLN A 47 4.72 -9.62 -3.21
C GLN A 47 5.65 -8.65 -3.93
N LEU A 48 5.35 -8.35 -5.19
CA LEU A 48 6.15 -7.44 -6.00
C LEU A 48 6.06 -5.99 -5.48
N ALA A 49 4.87 -5.56 -5.02
CA ALA A 49 4.70 -4.24 -4.42
C ALA A 49 5.60 -4.05 -3.18
N VAL A 50 5.62 -5.05 -2.30
CA VAL A 50 6.43 -5.01 -1.07
C VAL A 50 7.92 -5.09 -1.39
N GLN A 51 8.33 -5.95 -2.35
CA GLN A 51 9.73 -6.03 -2.78
C GLN A 51 10.24 -4.70 -3.34
N LEU A 52 9.44 -4.02 -4.18
CA LEU A 52 9.79 -2.70 -4.71
C LEU A 52 9.86 -1.64 -3.60
N PHE A 53 8.96 -1.71 -2.63
CA PHE A 53 8.95 -0.81 -1.49
C PHE A 53 10.19 -1.00 -0.58
N ASP A 54 10.57 -2.25 -0.29
CA ASP A 54 11.79 -2.57 0.46
C ASP A 54 13.04 -2.13 -0.30
N LEU A 55 13.04 -2.30 -1.63
CA LEU A 55 14.14 -1.88 -2.48
C LEU A 55 14.27 -0.35 -2.51
N MET A 56 13.16 0.38 -2.53
CA MET A 56 13.11 1.83 -2.39
C MET A 56 13.78 2.28 -1.07
N HIS A 57 13.49 1.59 0.04
CA HIS A 57 14.16 1.84 1.32
C HIS A 57 15.65 1.51 1.31
N LYS A 58 16.06 0.37 0.74
CA LYS A 58 17.48 -0.01 0.60
C LYS A 58 18.26 0.98 -0.26
N ALA A 59 17.62 1.51 -1.30
CA ALA A 59 18.15 2.56 -2.17
C ALA A 59 18.20 3.94 -1.49
N ARG A 60 17.76 4.06 -0.23
CA ARG A 60 17.64 5.32 0.54
C ARG A 60 16.73 6.35 -0.15
N VAL A 61 15.76 5.90 -0.93
CA VAL A 61 14.75 6.74 -1.55
C VAL A 61 13.58 6.88 -0.58
N ALA A 62 13.19 8.12 -0.26
CA ALA A 62 12.10 8.38 0.67
C ALA A 62 10.75 8.01 0.03
N ALA A 63 10.08 7.01 0.60
CA ALA A 63 8.71 6.66 0.24
C ALA A 63 7.75 7.78 0.68
N ASN A 64 6.94 8.28 -0.25
CA ASN A 64 5.88 9.24 0.06
C ASN A 64 4.58 8.51 0.45
N ALA A 65 3.54 9.28 0.80
CA ALA A 65 2.23 8.74 1.14
C ALA A 65 1.64 7.89 0.00
N TYR A 66 1.85 8.29 -1.25
CA TYR A 66 1.36 7.55 -2.40
C TYR A 66 1.97 6.15 -2.52
N CYS A 67 3.28 6.01 -2.33
CA CYS A 67 3.94 4.70 -2.32
C CYS A 67 3.38 3.79 -1.23
N HIS A 68 3.19 4.32 -0.01
CA HIS A 68 2.57 3.56 1.08
C HIS A 68 1.15 3.14 0.74
N ASN A 69 0.30 4.08 0.29
CA ASN A 69 -1.09 3.80 -0.07
C ASN A 69 -1.20 2.74 -1.17
N ALA A 70 -0.34 2.81 -2.18
CA ALA A 70 -0.30 1.82 -3.25
C ALA A 70 0.13 0.44 -2.74
N THR A 71 1.17 0.35 -1.91
CA THR A 71 1.60 -0.94 -1.33
C THR A 71 0.54 -1.51 -0.39
N ILE A 72 -0.06 -0.69 0.47
CA ILE A 72 -1.15 -1.08 1.38
C ILE A 72 -2.35 -1.60 0.58
N SER A 73 -2.76 -0.91 -0.49
CA SER A 73 -3.85 -1.38 -1.36
C SER A 73 -3.50 -2.68 -2.09
N ALA A 74 -2.24 -2.90 -2.45
CA ALA A 74 -1.80 -4.19 -2.98
C ALA A 74 -1.96 -5.30 -1.93
N CYS A 75 -1.52 -5.05 -0.68
CA CYS A 75 -1.68 -5.98 0.45
C CYS A 75 -3.15 -6.27 0.76
N GLU A 76 -4.01 -5.25 0.78
CA GLU A 76 -5.46 -5.35 0.94
C GLU A 76 -6.08 -6.29 -0.10
N LYS A 77 -5.73 -6.12 -1.38
CA LYS A 77 -6.23 -6.98 -2.47
C LYS A 77 -5.65 -8.39 -2.45
N GLY A 78 -4.51 -8.56 -1.80
CA GLY A 78 -3.81 -9.82 -1.58
C GLY A 78 -4.16 -10.53 -0.26
N GLY A 79 -5.08 -9.97 0.53
CA GLY A 79 -5.47 -10.54 1.84
C GLY A 79 -4.35 -10.51 2.89
N GLN A 80 -3.35 -9.65 2.74
CA GLN A 80 -2.20 -9.56 3.65
C GLN A 80 -2.40 -8.45 4.68
N TRP A 81 -3.36 -8.63 5.60
CA TRP A 81 -3.70 -7.58 6.56
C TRP A 81 -2.54 -7.25 7.52
N GLN A 82 -1.74 -8.22 7.94
CA GLN A 82 -0.61 -7.96 8.84
C GLN A 82 0.42 -7.04 8.17
N LEU A 83 0.69 -7.26 6.88
CA LEU A 83 1.58 -6.39 6.11
C LEU A 83 0.96 -5.01 5.91
N ALA A 84 -0.34 -4.93 5.64
CA ALA A 84 -1.04 -3.65 5.50
C ALA A 84 -0.92 -2.80 6.78
N VAL A 85 -1.16 -3.40 7.95
CA VAL A 85 -1.01 -2.73 9.26
C VAL A 85 0.44 -2.34 9.51
N HIS A 86 1.40 -3.22 9.21
CA HIS A 86 2.82 -2.92 9.40
C HIS A 86 3.29 -1.75 8.53
N LEU A 87 2.86 -1.69 7.26
CA LEU A 87 3.14 -0.59 6.34
C LEU A 87 2.45 0.71 6.78
N PHE A 88 1.24 0.62 7.31
CA PHE A 88 0.54 1.76 7.88
C PHE A 88 1.32 2.35 9.08
N ASP A 89 1.77 1.50 10.00
CA ASP A 89 2.57 1.92 11.15
C ASP A 89 3.94 2.50 10.74
N SER A 90 4.52 2.01 9.63
CA SER A 90 5.78 2.56 9.12
C SER A 90 5.65 3.97 8.59
N MET A 91 4.46 4.42 8.15
CA MET A 91 4.23 5.80 7.70
C MET A 91 4.61 6.80 8.79
N ARG A 92 4.16 6.56 10.04
CA ARG A 92 4.49 7.43 11.17
C ARG A 92 6.00 7.48 11.44
N LYS A 93 6.68 6.32 11.36
CA LYS A 93 8.13 6.24 11.54
C LYS A 93 8.89 6.99 10.45
N ALA A 94 8.33 7.03 9.24
CA ALA A 94 8.85 7.77 8.10
C ALA A 94 8.44 9.26 8.09
N MET A 95 7.75 9.76 9.14
CA MET A 95 7.15 11.10 9.19
C MET A 95 6.24 11.41 7.98
N VAL A 96 5.54 10.40 7.49
CA VAL A 96 4.53 10.51 6.45
C VAL A 96 3.16 10.48 7.11
N ASP A 97 2.37 11.52 6.88
CA ASP A 97 1.01 11.58 7.40
C ASP A 97 0.12 10.58 6.67
N ALA A 98 -0.57 9.74 7.44
CA ALA A 98 -1.60 8.86 6.92
C ALA A 98 -2.85 9.66 6.57
N ASP A 99 -3.41 9.39 5.40
CA ASP A 99 -4.63 10.03 4.91
C ASP A 99 -5.81 9.05 4.94
N VAL A 100 -6.98 9.52 4.52
CA VAL A 100 -8.20 8.70 4.43
C VAL A 100 -7.99 7.44 3.58
N ILE A 101 -7.14 7.51 2.55
CA ILE A 101 -6.85 6.37 1.67
C ILE A 101 -6.01 5.33 2.42
N SER A 102 -4.97 5.76 3.17
CA SER A 102 -4.16 4.88 4.01
C SER A 102 -5.02 4.13 5.03
N TYR A 103 -5.91 4.86 5.70
CA TYR A 103 -6.83 4.31 6.70
C TYR A 103 -7.80 3.32 6.08
N ASN A 104 -8.49 3.72 5.01
CA ASN A 104 -9.48 2.87 4.35
C ASN A 104 -8.87 1.58 3.82
N ALA A 105 -7.73 1.66 3.13
CA ALA A 105 -7.07 0.47 2.59
C ALA A 105 -6.66 -0.51 3.71
N THR A 106 -6.16 -0.01 4.84
CA THR A 106 -5.78 -0.84 5.98
C THR A 106 -7.00 -1.45 6.68
N ILE A 107 -8.06 -0.66 6.92
CA ILE A 107 -9.32 -1.13 7.53
C ILE A 107 -9.97 -2.19 6.65
N SER A 108 -10.04 -1.98 5.33
CA SER A 108 -10.57 -2.96 4.38
C SER A 108 -9.73 -4.24 4.33
N ALA A 109 -8.40 -4.16 4.49
CA ALA A 109 -7.56 -5.35 4.59
C ALA A 109 -7.92 -6.18 5.84
N CYS A 110 -8.12 -5.52 6.99
CA CYS A 110 -8.57 -6.16 8.22
C CYS A 110 -9.97 -6.75 8.10
N GLU A 111 -10.92 -6.04 7.50
CA GLU A 111 -12.30 -6.50 7.26
C GLU A 111 -12.33 -7.79 6.43
N LYS A 112 -11.55 -7.85 5.35
CA LYS A 112 -11.49 -9.02 4.45
C LYS A 112 -10.99 -10.28 5.15
N ASP A 113 -10.11 -10.13 6.14
CA ASP A 113 -9.54 -11.25 6.90
C ASP A 113 -10.18 -11.45 8.29
N GLY A 114 -11.33 -10.81 8.55
CA GLY A 114 -12.10 -10.99 9.79
C GLY A 114 -11.46 -10.38 11.04
N GLN A 115 -10.51 -9.45 10.89
CA GLN A 115 -9.77 -8.83 12.00
C GLN A 115 -10.47 -7.59 12.53
N TRP A 116 -11.69 -7.77 13.03
CA TRP A 116 -12.56 -6.66 13.45
C TRP A 116 -11.96 -5.79 14.56
N GLN A 117 -11.20 -6.37 15.49
CA GLN A 117 -10.56 -5.60 16.56
C GLN A 117 -9.57 -4.58 15.98
N GLN A 118 -8.81 -4.99 14.95
CA GLN A 118 -7.84 -4.11 14.30
C GLN A 118 -8.52 -3.07 13.43
N ALA A 119 -9.58 -3.45 12.71
CA ALA A 119 -10.40 -2.51 11.97
C ALA A 119 -10.98 -1.41 12.89
N MET A 120 -11.54 -1.78 14.04
CA MET A 120 -12.06 -0.82 15.02
C MET A 120 -10.98 0.06 15.65
N GLN A 121 -9.80 -0.51 15.97
CA GLN A 121 -8.68 0.27 16.50
C GLN A 121 -8.19 1.30 15.49
N LEU A 122 -8.04 0.92 14.23
CA LEU A 122 -7.67 1.81 13.14
C LEU A 122 -8.71 2.91 12.93
N PHE A 123 -10.00 2.55 12.87
CA PHE A 123 -11.09 3.51 12.77
C PHE A 123 -11.10 4.51 13.93
N GLY A 124 -10.95 4.03 15.17
CA GLY A 124 -10.83 4.90 16.34
C GLY A 124 -9.60 5.82 16.29
N SER A 125 -8.48 5.34 15.74
CA SER A 125 -7.29 6.16 15.56
C SER A 125 -7.45 7.23 14.47
N MET A 126 -8.20 6.93 13.41
CA MET A 126 -8.56 7.87 12.34
C MET A 126 -9.34 9.07 12.89
N LEU A 127 -10.35 8.81 13.73
CA LEU A 127 -11.13 9.85 14.39
C LEU A 127 -10.27 10.71 15.33
N LYS A 128 -9.36 10.09 16.09
CA LYS A 128 -8.42 10.80 16.97
C LYS A 128 -7.44 11.67 16.18
N ALA A 129 -7.03 11.21 15.00
CA ALA A 129 -6.17 11.94 14.08
C ALA A 129 -6.91 13.07 13.34
N LYS A 130 -8.23 13.24 13.56
CA LYS A 130 -9.10 14.19 12.84
C LYS A 130 -9.07 14.00 11.32
N VAL A 131 -8.90 12.75 10.88
CA VAL A 131 -9.08 12.38 9.48
C VAL A 131 -10.56 12.04 9.31
N ASP A 132 -11.21 12.72 8.35
CA ASP A 132 -12.64 12.54 8.11
C ASP A 132 -12.93 11.13 7.59
N ALA A 133 -13.65 10.35 8.39
CA ALA A 133 -14.14 9.04 7.99
C ALA A 133 -15.18 9.18 6.86
N ASP A 134 -15.08 8.30 5.87
CA ASP A 134 -16.01 8.26 4.75
C ASP A 134 -16.85 6.97 4.77
N VAL A 135 -17.71 6.84 3.76
CA VAL A 135 -18.58 5.67 3.62
C VAL A 135 -17.78 4.36 3.59
N ILE A 136 -16.56 4.37 3.03
CA ILE A 136 -15.69 3.19 2.99
C ILE A 136 -15.22 2.83 4.40
N SER A 137 -14.77 3.82 5.19
CA SER A 137 -14.33 3.61 6.57
C SER A 137 -15.44 2.98 7.43
N TYR A 138 -16.66 3.54 7.37
CA TYR A 138 -17.80 3.05 8.13
C TYR A 138 -18.25 1.66 7.67
N SER A 139 -18.44 1.47 6.36
CA SER A 139 -18.91 0.20 5.81
C SER A 139 -17.94 -0.94 6.12
N ALA A 140 -16.64 -0.74 5.91
CA ALA A 140 -15.63 -1.75 6.21
C ALA A 140 -15.58 -2.10 7.71
N THR A 141 -15.71 -1.10 8.60
CA THR A 141 -15.70 -1.37 10.05
C THR A 141 -16.95 -2.13 10.50
N ILE A 142 -18.14 -1.76 10.00
CA ILE A 142 -19.40 -2.46 10.30
C ILE A 142 -19.34 -3.91 9.79
N SER A 143 -18.94 -4.09 8.52
CA SER A 143 -18.83 -5.42 7.92
C SER A 143 -17.79 -6.30 8.61
N ALA A 144 -16.71 -5.72 9.16
CA ALA A 144 -15.76 -6.48 9.97
C ALA A 144 -16.41 -7.03 11.25
N CYS A 145 -17.28 -6.25 11.90
CA CYS A 145 -17.98 -6.66 13.13
C CYS A 145 -19.13 -7.66 12.91
N GLU A 146 -19.62 -7.80 11.68
CA GLU A 146 -20.68 -8.75 11.32
C GLU A 146 -20.18 -10.17 11.02
N LYS A 147 -18.87 -10.34 10.82
CA LYS A 147 -18.22 -11.64 10.57
C LYS A 147 -17.81 -12.32 11.87
#